data_AF-A0AA36CG55-F1
#
_entry.id   AF-A0AA36CG55-F1
#
_cell.length_a   1.000
_cell.length_b   1.000
_cell.length_c   1.000
_cell.angle_alpha   90.00
_cell.angle_beta   90.00
_cell.angle_gamma   90.00
#
_symmetry.space_group_name_H-M   'P 1'
#
loop_
_entity.id
_entity.type
_entity.pdbx_description
1 polymer ?
#
loop_
_entity_poly.entity_id
_entity_poly.type
_entity_poly.pdbx_seq_one_letter_code
_entity_poly.pdbx_strand_id
1 'polypeptide(L)'
;MQKLLLATVALIGLATCQMGPWQVDSTKEAEFERMLSQLPPQLQAQAQAIHSNQALSFEQKHEQMHALIETLPADQRPMPPFMRNLPPSVQQQMRELWSNKALTWQQRRQQMHQLFQSLPESMRPHFPLPPFVNQLPEPYKSQWMAIHNQPGPGHFQKIRNLIATMPDSVKAQLPMQGRWGMMGKGRMWGQQQQQSQGQFRF
;
A
#
# COMPACT_ATOMS: atom_id res chain seq x y z
N MET A 1 -42.89 8.10 57.93
CA MET A 1 -41.76 7.25 58.38
C MET A 1 -41.07 6.67 57.15
N GLN A 2 -39.74 6.61 57.21
CA GLN A 2 -38.78 5.85 56.39
C GLN A 2 -38.48 6.21 54.91
N LYS A 3 -37.22 6.64 54.75
CA LYS A 3 -36.34 6.61 53.58
C LYS A 3 -36.05 5.15 53.19
N LEU A 4 -35.78 4.84 51.90
CA LEU A 4 -34.48 4.33 51.44
C LEU A 4 -34.43 4.08 49.91
N LEU A 5 -33.26 4.39 49.34
CA LEU A 5 -32.76 3.99 48.02
C LEU A 5 -32.75 2.47 47.83
N LEU A 6 -32.73 2.00 46.57
CA LEU A 6 -31.61 1.20 46.05
C LEU A 6 -31.69 1.01 44.52
N ALA A 7 -30.59 1.33 43.88
CA ALA A 7 -30.28 1.06 42.48
C ALA A 7 -30.01 -0.43 42.27
N THR A 8 -30.36 -0.96 41.10
CA THR A 8 -29.69 -2.17 40.60
C THR A 8 -29.31 -2.00 39.14
N VAL A 9 -28.00 -2.07 38.96
CA VAL A 9 -27.20 -1.99 37.75
C VAL A 9 -27.49 -3.17 36.83
N ALA A 10 -27.53 -2.87 35.53
CA ALA A 10 -27.61 -3.84 34.45
C ALA A 10 -26.40 -4.78 34.46
N LEU A 11 -26.65 -6.10 34.49
CA LEU A 11 -25.68 -7.13 34.18
C LEU A 11 -25.99 -7.69 32.78
N ILE A 12 -25.48 -7.02 31.75
CA ILE A 12 -25.26 -7.66 30.45
C ILE A 12 -23.83 -8.17 30.50
N GLY A 13 -23.71 -9.48 30.70
CA GLY A 13 -22.45 -10.20 30.58
C GLY A 13 -21.95 -10.13 29.15
N LEU A 14 -21.04 -9.20 28.88
CA LEU A 14 -20.19 -9.24 27.70
C LEU A 14 -19.19 -10.38 27.90
N ALA A 15 -19.43 -11.48 27.21
CA ALA A 15 -18.41 -12.48 26.93
C ALA A 15 -17.26 -11.79 26.18
N THR A 16 -16.25 -11.35 26.90
CA THR A 16 -14.94 -11.04 26.33
C THR A 16 -14.34 -12.37 25.91
N CYS A 17 -14.59 -12.77 24.66
CA CYS A 17 -13.70 -13.71 23.98
C CYS A 17 -12.34 -13.00 23.91
N GLN A 18 -11.48 -13.33 24.86
CA GLN A 18 -10.04 -13.08 24.81
C GLN A 18 -9.51 -13.78 23.56
N MET A 19 -9.53 -13.07 22.43
CA MET A 19 -8.63 -13.39 21.34
C MET A 19 -7.23 -12.99 21.82
N GLY A 20 -6.32 -13.97 21.82
CA GLY A 20 -4.94 -13.80 22.29
C GLY A 20 -4.25 -12.58 21.66
N PRO A 21 -3.19 -12.06 22.28
CA PRO A 21 -2.55 -10.83 21.83
C PRO A 21 -2.06 -11.05 20.41
N TRP A 22 -2.74 -10.41 19.45
CA TRP A 22 -2.10 -9.93 18.25
C TRP A 22 -0.97 -9.04 18.75
N GLN A 23 0.23 -9.60 18.89
CA GLN A 23 1.44 -8.82 19.12
C GLN A 23 1.52 -7.88 17.93
N VAL A 24 1.10 -6.64 18.16
CA VAL A 24 1.27 -5.54 17.23
C VAL A 24 2.76 -5.51 16.97
N ASP A 25 3.15 -5.87 15.76
CA ASP A 25 4.53 -5.79 15.31
C ASP A 25 4.98 -4.35 15.54
N SER A 26 5.81 -4.13 16.56
CA SER A 26 6.26 -2.80 17.01
C SER A 26 6.86 -1.97 15.87
N THR A 27 7.31 -2.63 14.80
CA THR A 27 7.80 -1.95 13.60
C THR A 27 6.69 -1.29 12.80
N LYS A 28 5.49 -1.88 12.71
CA LYS A 28 4.35 -1.31 11.97
C LYS A 28 3.73 -0.13 12.68
N GLU A 29 3.66 -0.18 14.01
CA GLU A 29 3.17 0.95 14.81
C GLU A 29 4.14 2.13 14.72
N ALA A 30 5.44 1.87 14.86
CA ALA A 30 6.46 2.91 14.68
C ALA A 30 6.43 3.53 13.26
N GLU A 31 6.14 2.72 12.24
CA GLU A 31 5.97 3.19 10.87
C GLU A 31 4.72 4.05 10.69
N PHE A 32 3.62 3.69 11.35
CA PHE A 32 2.39 4.47 11.37
C PHE A 32 2.60 5.82 12.08
N GLU A 33 3.21 5.84 13.25
CA GLU A 33 3.52 7.07 13.99
C GLU A 33 4.44 8.01 13.20
N ARG A 34 5.42 7.45 12.48
CA ARG A 34 6.28 8.22 11.56
C ARG A 34 5.51 8.79 10.37
N MET A 35 4.51 8.07 9.87
CA MET A 35 3.64 8.60 8.83
C MET A 35 2.77 9.73 9.40
N LEU A 36 2.17 9.55 10.58
CA LEU A 36 1.38 10.57 11.27
C LEU A 36 2.14 11.88 11.46
N SER A 37 3.41 11.80 11.89
CA SER A 37 4.24 13.00 12.10
C SER A 37 4.53 13.82 10.83
N GLN A 38 4.30 13.25 9.65
CA GLN A 38 4.45 13.93 8.35
C GLN A 38 3.12 14.53 7.85
N LEU A 39 1.99 14.18 8.47
CA LEU A 39 0.68 14.72 8.08
C LEU A 39 0.43 16.07 8.76
N PRO A 40 -0.29 16.99 8.10
CA PRO A 40 -0.78 18.20 8.75
C PRO A 40 -1.63 17.87 10.00
N PRO A 41 -1.58 18.68 11.07
CA PRO A 41 -2.26 18.38 12.34
C PRO A 41 -3.74 18.03 12.19
N GLN A 42 -4.43 18.72 11.28
CA GLN A 42 -5.86 18.50 10.95
C GLN A 42 -6.19 17.11 10.38
N LEU A 43 -5.21 16.41 9.78
CA LEU A 43 -5.38 15.07 9.23
C LEU A 43 -4.87 13.96 10.18
N GLN A 44 -4.05 14.30 11.17
CA GLN A 44 -3.49 13.32 12.11
C GLN A 44 -4.58 12.59 12.89
N ALA A 45 -5.58 13.32 13.40
CA ALA A 45 -6.70 12.74 14.14
C ALA A 45 -7.53 11.78 13.27
N GLN A 46 -7.75 12.12 12.00
CA GLN A 46 -8.48 11.25 11.06
C GLN A 46 -7.70 9.98 10.74
N ALA A 47 -6.40 10.10 10.48
CA ALA A 47 -5.52 8.97 10.24
C ALA A 47 -5.48 8.03 11.46
N GLN A 48 -5.40 8.58 12.68
CA GLN A 48 -5.38 7.79 13.91
C GLN A 48 -6.73 7.12 14.20
N ALA A 49 -7.85 7.77 13.88
CA ALA A 49 -9.17 7.16 13.95
C ALA A 49 -9.30 5.96 12.99
N ILE A 50 -8.81 6.09 11.75
CA ILE A 50 -8.81 4.98 10.77
C ILE A 50 -7.95 3.82 11.28
N HIS A 51 -6.74 4.10 11.76
CA HIS A 51 -5.80 3.08 12.23
C HIS A 51 -6.31 2.31 13.45
N SER A 52 -6.85 3.00 14.43
CA SER A 52 -7.34 2.42 15.69
C SER A 52 -8.71 1.73 15.56
N ASN A 53 -9.46 1.96 14.49
CA ASN A 53 -10.80 1.39 14.32
C ASN A 53 -10.75 -0.14 14.12
N GLN A 54 -11.19 -0.90 15.12
CA GLN A 54 -11.19 -2.37 15.08
C GLN A 54 -12.33 -2.97 14.25
N ALA A 55 -13.33 -2.17 13.87
CA ALA A 55 -14.43 -2.62 13.01
C ALA A 55 -14.06 -2.63 11.52
N LEU A 56 -12.94 -1.99 11.14
CA LEU A 56 -12.46 -1.96 9.76
C LEU A 56 -11.52 -3.12 9.45
N SER A 57 -11.72 -3.76 8.30
CA SER A 57 -10.74 -4.68 7.74
C SER A 57 -9.45 -3.95 7.35
N PHE A 58 -8.37 -4.71 7.14
CA PHE A 58 -7.11 -4.14 6.66
C PHE A 58 -7.28 -3.39 5.33
N GLU A 59 -8.05 -3.95 4.40
CA GLU A 59 -8.35 -3.32 3.11
C GLU A 59 -9.10 -2.00 3.29
N GLN A 60 -10.11 -1.99 4.16
CA GLN A 60 -10.89 -0.77 4.43
C GLN A 60 -10.04 0.32 5.07
N LYS A 61 -9.16 -0.04 6.02
CA LYS A 61 -8.19 0.90 6.58
C LYS A 61 -7.26 1.46 5.51
N HIS A 62 -6.74 0.60 4.64
CA HIS A 62 -5.85 1.01 3.57
C HIS A 62 -6.54 1.96 2.58
N GLU A 63 -7.76 1.65 2.16
CA GLU A 63 -8.54 2.49 1.25
C GLU A 63 -8.86 3.86 1.87
N GLN A 64 -9.33 3.90 3.12
CA GLN A 64 -9.62 5.15 3.81
C GLN A 64 -8.36 5.98 4.05
N MET A 65 -7.24 5.33 4.42
CA MET A 65 -5.95 6.00 4.58
C MET A 65 -5.44 6.57 3.25
N HIS A 66 -5.58 5.81 2.16
CA HIS A 66 -5.20 6.26 0.83
C HIS A 66 -6.01 7.48 0.40
N ALA A 67 -7.33 7.45 0.58
CA ALA A 67 -8.20 8.58 0.27
C ALA A 67 -7.83 9.82 1.09
N LEU A 68 -7.53 9.65 2.38
CA LEU A 68 -7.08 10.73 3.26
C LEU A 68 -5.76 11.36 2.74
N ILE A 69 -4.77 10.53 2.37
CA ILE A 69 -3.48 11.00 1.85
C ILE A 69 -3.64 11.67 0.47
N GLU A 70 -4.59 11.23 -0.36
CA GLU A 70 -4.83 11.85 -1.67
C GLU A 70 -5.36 13.28 -1.59
N THR A 71 -5.97 13.67 -0.47
CA THR A 71 -6.36 15.06 -0.21
C THR A 71 -5.17 16.01 -0.11
N LEU A 72 -3.97 15.48 0.16
CA LEU A 72 -2.76 16.28 0.28
C LEU A 72 -2.14 16.64 -1.07
N PRO A 73 -1.56 17.85 -1.19
CA PRO A 73 -0.61 18.19 -2.25
C PRO A 73 0.49 17.12 -2.35
N ALA A 74 0.92 16.79 -3.57
CA ALA A 74 1.83 15.68 -3.82
C ALA A 74 3.18 15.80 -3.08
N ASP A 75 3.64 17.04 -2.87
CA ASP A 75 4.85 17.42 -2.14
C ASP A 75 4.71 17.30 -0.60
N GLN A 76 3.47 17.22 -0.10
CA GLN A 76 3.15 17.07 1.33
C GLN A 76 2.74 15.65 1.72
N ARG A 77 2.71 14.72 0.76
CA ARG A 77 2.38 13.32 1.02
C ARG A 77 3.51 12.65 1.81
N PRO A 78 3.19 11.77 2.78
CA PRO A 78 4.20 11.10 3.56
C PRO A 78 5.10 10.25 2.67
N MET A 79 6.40 10.32 2.92
CA MET A 79 7.37 9.59 2.12
C MET A 79 7.35 8.09 2.48
N PRO A 80 7.25 7.19 1.48
CA PRO A 80 7.28 5.75 1.73
C PRO A 80 8.54 5.31 2.46
N PRO A 81 8.46 4.25 3.29
CA PRO A 81 9.58 3.81 4.13
C PRO A 81 10.88 3.54 3.34
N PHE A 82 10.75 2.90 2.18
CA PHE A 82 11.91 2.55 1.33
C PHE A 82 12.65 3.76 0.73
N MET A 83 12.07 4.97 0.80
CA MET A 83 12.72 6.19 0.31
C MET A 83 13.47 6.97 1.38
N ARG A 84 13.24 6.67 2.66
CA ARG A 84 13.82 7.46 3.77
C ARG A 84 15.33 7.33 3.89
N ASN A 85 15.87 6.17 3.50
CA ASN A 85 17.31 5.90 3.54
C ASN A 85 18.05 6.39 2.29
N LEU A 86 17.34 7.01 1.34
CA LEU A 86 17.94 7.56 0.13
C LEU A 86 18.61 8.91 0.42
N PRO A 87 19.64 9.32 -0.35
CA PRO A 87 20.22 10.66 -0.22
C PRO A 87 19.16 11.77 -0.36
N PRO A 88 19.26 12.90 0.36
CA PRO A 88 18.27 13.97 0.30
C PRO A 88 17.99 14.49 -1.11
N SER A 89 19.03 14.56 -1.96
CA SER A 89 18.91 14.95 -3.37
C SER A 89 18.03 13.98 -4.16
N VAL A 90 18.14 12.68 -3.88
CA VAL A 90 17.36 11.61 -4.53
C VAL A 90 15.91 11.64 -4.03
N GLN A 91 15.70 11.87 -2.74
CA GLN A 91 14.36 12.04 -2.17
C GLN A 91 13.62 13.22 -2.81
N GLN A 92 14.32 14.35 -3.01
CA GLN A 92 13.77 15.52 -3.68
C GLN A 92 13.39 15.21 -5.14
N GLN A 93 14.30 14.59 -5.91
CA GLN A 93 14.01 14.19 -7.29
C GLN A 93 12.80 13.24 -7.36
N MET A 94 12.65 12.32 -6.41
CA MET A 94 11.45 11.45 -6.35
C MET A 94 10.17 12.23 -6.09
N ARG A 95 10.19 13.23 -5.19
CA ARG A 95 9.03 14.10 -4.94
C ARG A 95 8.65 14.89 -6.19
N GLU A 96 9.63 15.45 -6.89
CA GLU A 96 9.43 16.17 -8.16
C GLU A 96 8.84 15.24 -9.23
N LEU A 97 9.36 14.01 -9.37
CA LEU A 97 8.83 13.02 -10.30
C LEU A 97 7.37 12.65 -9.99
N TRP A 98 7.00 12.53 -8.73
CA TRP A 98 5.62 12.21 -8.35
C TRP A 98 4.64 13.35 -8.56
N SER A 99 5.05 14.58 -8.24
CA SER A 99 4.21 15.77 -8.38
C SER A 99 4.12 16.28 -9.82
N ASN A 100 5.02 15.85 -10.71
CA ASN A 100 5.04 16.27 -12.11
C ASN A 100 3.82 15.73 -12.89
N LYS A 101 2.82 16.61 -13.06
CA LYS A 101 1.57 16.32 -13.79
C LYS A 101 1.75 16.27 -15.31
N ALA A 102 2.87 16.75 -15.85
CA ALA A 102 3.16 16.68 -17.28
C ALA A 102 3.61 15.28 -17.73
N LEU A 103 4.06 14.44 -16.79
CA LEU A 103 4.49 13.08 -17.09
C LEU A 103 3.34 12.08 -16.93
N THR A 104 3.19 11.22 -17.93
CA THR A 104 2.36 10.02 -17.79
C THR A 104 2.93 9.13 -16.68
N TRP A 105 2.08 8.27 -16.11
CA TRP A 105 2.54 7.33 -15.09
C TRP A 105 3.67 6.41 -15.59
N GLN A 106 3.65 6.01 -16.87
CA GLN A 106 4.72 5.19 -17.45
C GLN A 106 6.05 5.94 -17.49
N GLN A 107 6.02 7.21 -17.91
CA GLN A 107 7.20 8.07 -17.93
C GLN A 107 7.74 8.34 -16.51
N ARG A 108 6.86 8.66 -15.54
CA ARG A 108 7.25 8.80 -14.13
C ARG A 108 7.94 7.54 -13.63
N ARG A 109 7.35 6.36 -13.86
CA ARG A 109 7.96 5.08 -13.48
C ARG A 109 9.33 4.88 -14.13
N GLN A 110 9.47 5.17 -15.42
CA GLN A 110 10.74 5.02 -16.12
C GLN A 110 11.82 5.93 -15.53
N GLN A 111 11.50 7.19 -15.25
CA GLN A 111 12.44 8.14 -14.64
C GLN A 111 12.79 7.74 -13.20
N MET A 112 11.81 7.31 -12.39
CA MET A 112 12.07 6.75 -11.06
C MET A 112 13.01 5.54 -11.13
N HIS A 113 12.84 4.69 -12.14
CA HIS A 113 13.69 3.52 -12.33
C HIS A 113 15.13 3.92 -12.69
N GLN A 114 15.30 4.88 -13.60
CA GLN A 114 16.61 5.42 -13.95
C GLN A 114 17.30 6.06 -12.73
N LEU A 115 16.54 6.80 -11.92
CA LEU A 115 17.03 7.36 -10.67
C LEU A 115 17.50 6.28 -9.69
N PHE A 116 16.77 5.16 -9.54
CA PHE A 116 17.24 4.07 -8.70
C PHE A 116 18.47 3.36 -9.28
N GLN A 117 18.59 3.24 -10.60
CA GLN A 117 19.76 2.62 -11.23
C GLN A 117 21.05 3.44 -11.03
N SER A 118 20.94 4.77 -10.96
CA SER A 118 22.10 5.64 -10.71
C SER A 118 22.60 5.58 -9.26
N LEU A 119 21.82 5.00 -8.34
CA LEU A 119 22.26 4.80 -6.96
C LEU A 119 23.26 3.65 -6.84
N PRO A 120 24.21 3.74 -5.87
CA PRO A 120 25.01 2.61 -5.44
C PRO A 120 24.12 1.42 -5.06
N GLU A 121 24.58 0.21 -5.33
CA GLU A 121 23.79 -1.02 -5.14
C GLU A 121 23.29 -1.19 -3.70
N SER A 122 24.09 -0.80 -2.71
CA SER A 122 23.73 -0.81 -1.29
C SER A 122 22.57 0.13 -0.92
N MET A 123 22.27 1.12 -1.75
CA MET A 123 21.20 2.11 -1.54
C MET A 123 19.97 1.86 -2.41
N ARG A 124 20.01 0.90 -3.32
CA ARG A 124 18.86 0.59 -4.18
C ARG A 124 17.77 -0.04 -3.33
N PRO A 125 16.50 0.42 -3.46
CA PRO A 125 15.41 -0.17 -2.70
C PRO A 125 15.25 -1.65 -3.07
N HIS A 126 15.43 -2.52 -2.07
CA HIS A 126 15.09 -3.92 -2.17
C HIS A 126 13.60 -4.09 -1.92
N PHE A 127 12.89 -4.58 -2.93
CA PHE A 127 11.50 -4.99 -2.74
C PHE A 127 11.52 -6.33 -1.98
N PRO A 128 10.70 -6.50 -0.93
CA PRO A 128 10.62 -7.77 -0.25
C PRO A 128 10.03 -8.83 -1.18
N LEU A 129 10.57 -10.06 -1.09
CA LEU A 129 9.98 -11.20 -1.77
C LEU A 129 8.55 -11.41 -1.26
N PRO A 130 7.55 -11.56 -2.16
CA PRO A 130 6.21 -11.89 -1.74
C PRO A 130 6.20 -13.22 -0.95
N PRO A 131 5.45 -13.33 0.17
CA PRO A 131 5.49 -14.52 1.04
C PRO A 131 5.18 -15.84 0.33
N PHE A 132 4.32 -15.81 -0.70
CA PHE A 132 3.93 -17.00 -1.46
C PHE A 132 5.06 -17.57 -2.32
N VAL A 133 6.10 -16.77 -2.64
CA VAL A 133 7.21 -17.23 -3.50
C VAL A 133 7.93 -18.42 -2.84
N ASN A 134 8.02 -18.42 -1.51
CA ASN A 134 8.63 -19.53 -0.78
C ASN A 134 7.86 -20.86 -0.90
N GLN A 135 6.56 -20.78 -1.23
CA GLN A 135 5.64 -21.90 -1.37
C GLN A 135 5.54 -22.39 -2.82
N LEU A 136 6.15 -21.67 -3.78
CA LEU A 136 6.17 -22.10 -5.17
C LEU A 136 6.99 -23.40 -5.32
N PRO A 137 6.51 -24.37 -6.11
CA PRO A 137 7.32 -25.51 -6.50
C PRO A 137 8.53 -25.07 -7.32
N GLU A 138 9.62 -25.84 -7.23
CA GLU A 138 10.66 -25.78 -8.26
C GLU A 138 10.09 -26.29 -9.60
N PRO A 139 10.49 -25.73 -10.76
CA PRO A 139 11.55 -24.72 -10.95
C PRO A 139 11.07 -23.26 -10.84
N TYR A 140 9.77 -23.02 -10.58
CA TYR A 140 9.18 -21.69 -10.61
C TYR A 140 9.70 -20.77 -9.52
N LYS A 141 9.96 -21.32 -8.33
CA LYS A 141 10.59 -20.59 -7.23
C LYS A 141 11.97 -20.06 -7.61
N SER A 142 12.86 -20.92 -8.13
CA SER A 142 14.19 -20.50 -8.58
C SER A 142 14.12 -19.45 -9.70
N GLN A 143 13.25 -19.63 -10.70
CA GLN A 143 13.07 -18.65 -11.78
C GLN A 143 12.53 -17.30 -11.27
N TRP A 144 11.61 -17.33 -10.30
CA TRP A 144 11.12 -16.11 -9.65
C TRP A 144 12.23 -15.40 -8.91
N MET A 145 13.04 -16.12 -8.13
CA MET A 145 14.18 -15.55 -7.41
C MET A 145 15.21 -14.94 -8.37
N ALA A 146 15.50 -15.57 -9.51
CA ALA A 146 16.37 -15.01 -10.52
C ALA A 146 15.85 -13.68 -11.09
N ILE A 147 14.54 -13.58 -11.37
CA ILE A 147 13.91 -12.33 -11.82
C ILE A 147 13.89 -11.27 -10.72
N HIS A 148 13.69 -11.68 -9.47
CA HIS A 148 13.65 -10.79 -8.31
C HIS A 148 15.02 -10.21 -7.96
N ASN A 149 16.07 -11.02 -8.04
CA ASN A 149 17.44 -10.61 -7.75
C ASN A 149 18.07 -9.78 -8.88
N GLN A 150 17.38 -9.64 -10.02
CA GLN A 150 17.75 -8.75 -11.12
C GLN A 150 16.65 -7.72 -11.39
N PRO A 151 16.40 -6.78 -10.45
CA PRO A 151 15.40 -5.76 -10.64
C PRO A 151 15.81 -4.84 -11.79
N GLY A 152 14.91 -4.66 -12.76
CA GLY A 152 15.19 -3.94 -13.99
C GLY A 152 13.93 -3.61 -14.79
N PRO A 153 14.06 -2.97 -15.96
CA PRO A 153 12.94 -2.70 -16.83
C PRO A 153 12.23 -4.01 -17.18
N GLY A 154 10.90 -3.99 -17.10
CA GLY A 154 10.10 -5.19 -17.38
C GLY A 154 10.16 -6.26 -16.29
N HIS A 155 10.68 -6.00 -15.07
CA HIS A 155 10.63 -6.97 -13.95
C HIS A 155 9.24 -7.62 -13.79
N PHE A 156 8.17 -6.81 -13.72
CA PHE A 156 6.81 -7.32 -13.65
C PHE A 156 6.36 -8.09 -14.90
N GLN A 157 6.86 -7.72 -16.07
CA GLN A 157 6.56 -8.44 -17.31
C GLN A 157 7.22 -9.82 -17.31
N LYS A 158 8.48 -9.91 -16.84
CA LYS A 158 9.17 -11.19 -16.64
C LYS A 158 8.41 -12.08 -15.65
N ILE A 159 7.96 -11.53 -14.53
CA ILE A 159 7.11 -12.25 -13.56
C ILE A 159 5.79 -12.71 -14.19
N ARG A 160 5.10 -11.85 -14.97
CA ARG A 160 3.86 -12.25 -15.68
C ARG A 160 4.10 -13.36 -16.68
N ASN A 161 5.18 -13.28 -17.45
CA ASN A 161 5.54 -14.32 -18.41
C ASN A 161 5.83 -15.63 -17.69
N LEU A 162 6.58 -15.60 -16.58
CA LEU A 162 6.80 -16.77 -15.73
C LEU A 162 5.48 -17.37 -15.25
N ILE A 163 4.58 -16.54 -14.68
CA ILE A 163 3.25 -17.00 -14.24
C ILE A 163 2.46 -17.60 -15.40
N ALA A 164 2.51 -17.03 -16.59
CA ALA A 164 1.79 -17.55 -17.76
C ALA A 164 2.21 -18.99 -18.10
N THR A 165 3.50 -19.33 -17.91
CA THR A 165 4.05 -20.69 -18.14
C THR A 165 3.73 -21.70 -17.04
N MET A 166 3.18 -21.28 -15.89
CA MET A 166 2.85 -22.20 -14.80
C MET A 166 1.62 -23.06 -15.14
N PRO A 167 1.57 -24.34 -14.73
CA PRO A 167 0.38 -25.17 -14.78
C PRO A 167 -0.75 -24.56 -13.95
N ASP A 168 -2.00 -24.85 -14.31
CA ASP A 168 -3.17 -24.34 -13.59
C ASP A 168 -3.18 -24.78 -12.13
N SER A 169 -2.66 -25.97 -11.82
CA SER A 169 -2.51 -26.47 -10.44
C SER A 169 -1.56 -25.63 -9.59
N VAL A 170 -0.56 -24.98 -10.19
CA VAL A 170 0.39 -24.08 -9.51
C VAL A 170 -0.19 -22.67 -9.46
N LYS A 171 -0.79 -22.19 -10.56
CA LYS A 171 -1.51 -20.91 -10.60
C LYS A 171 -2.63 -20.86 -9.55
N ALA A 172 -3.26 -22.00 -9.28
CA ALA A 172 -4.32 -22.14 -8.28
C ALA A 172 -3.86 -21.76 -6.86
N GLN A 173 -2.59 -21.98 -6.55
CA GLN A 173 -1.98 -21.75 -5.23
C GLN A 173 -1.53 -20.30 -5.05
N LEU A 174 -1.46 -19.51 -6.12
CA LEU A 174 -1.12 -18.11 -6.02
C LEU A 174 -2.25 -17.36 -5.30
N PRO A 175 -1.96 -16.57 -4.25
CA PRO A 175 -2.98 -15.81 -3.51
C PRO A 175 -3.64 -14.68 -4.35
N MET A 176 -3.34 -14.62 -5.64
CA MET A 176 -3.61 -13.47 -6.50
C MET A 176 -4.59 -13.74 -7.64
N GLN A 177 -5.32 -14.87 -7.64
CA GLN A 177 -6.33 -15.16 -8.66
C GLN A 177 -7.47 -14.11 -8.73
N GLY A 178 -7.73 -13.35 -7.66
CA GLY A 178 -8.66 -12.20 -7.69
C GLY A 178 -8.02 -10.85 -8.07
N ARG A 179 -6.69 -10.70 -7.95
CA ARG A 179 -6.01 -9.38 -8.00
C ARG A 179 -5.45 -9.01 -9.38
N TRP A 180 -5.13 -9.98 -10.24
CA TRP A 180 -4.62 -9.72 -11.61
C TRP A 180 -5.65 -9.98 -12.72
N GLY A 181 -6.67 -10.81 -12.46
CA GLY A 181 -7.75 -11.10 -13.42
C GLY A 181 -8.63 -9.89 -13.78
N MET A 182 -8.63 -8.84 -12.95
CA MET A 182 -9.36 -7.57 -13.22
C MET A 182 -8.48 -6.44 -13.76
N MET A 183 -7.22 -6.70 -14.15
CA MET A 183 -6.43 -5.73 -14.94
C MET A 183 -6.36 -6.08 -16.43
N GLY A 184 -6.87 -7.25 -16.83
CA GLY A 184 -6.96 -7.67 -18.23
C GLY A 184 -8.33 -7.43 -18.89
N LYS A 185 -9.38 -7.11 -18.11
CA LYS A 185 -10.70 -6.74 -18.61
C LYS A 185 -11.33 -5.71 -17.67
N GLY A 186 -11.28 -4.42 -18.02
CA GLY A 186 -12.31 -3.47 -17.55
C GLY A 186 -12.01 -2.50 -16.40
N ARG A 187 -10.75 -2.16 -16.06
CA ARG A 187 -10.47 -0.89 -15.34
C ARG A 187 -9.29 -0.15 -15.94
N MET A 188 -9.59 0.60 -17.01
CA MET A 188 -8.75 1.69 -17.48
C MET A 188 -8.73 2.78 -16.39
N TRP A 189 -7.65 2.82 -15.61
CA TRP A 189 -7.24 4.04 -14.91
C TRP A 189 -6.88 5.08 -15.97
N GLY A 190 -7.90 5.80 -16.45
CA GLY A 190 -7.80 6.76 -17.55
C GLY A 190 -9.12 7.34 -18.07
N GLN A 191 -10.29 6.93 -17.55
CA GLN A 191 -11.59 7.42 -18.03
C GLN A 191 -12.52 8.03 -16.96
N GLN A 192 -11.96 8.61 -15.90
CA GLN A 192 -12.75 9.38 -14.92
C GLN A 192 -12.16 10.77 -14.65
N GLN A 193 -11.71 11.47 -15.70
CA GLN A 193 -11.46 12.92 -15.67
C GLN A 193 -11.95 13.68 -16.90
N GLN A 194 -12.70 13.03 -17.80
CA GLN A 194 -13.17 13.68 -19.05
C GLN A 194 -14.69 13.90 -19.14
N GLN A 195 -15.43 13.78 -18.04
CA GLN A 195 -16.89 14.02 -18.02
C GLN A 195 -17.35 15.21 -17.16
N SER A 196 -16.46 16.04 -16.62
CA SER A 196 -16.88 17.25 -15.88
C SER A 196 -16.52 18.59 -16.56
N GLN A 197 -15.99 18.57 -17.79
CA GLN A 197 -15.84 19.79 -18.59
C GLN A 197 -16.83 19.77 -19.75
N GLY A 198 -18.07 20.16 -19.48
CA GLY A 198 -19.09 20.19 -20.52
C GLY A 198 -20.49 20.58 -20.06
N GLN A 199 -20.64 21.59 -19.20
CA GLN A 199 -21.90 22.35 -19.12
C GLN A 199 -21.72 23.67 -18.34
N PHE A 200 -21.16 24.67 -19.02
CA PHE A 200 -21.57 26.05 -18.81
C PHE A 200 -21.85 26.62 -20.19
N ARG A 201 -23.15 26.68 -20.53
CA ARG A 201 -23.64 27.56 -21.59
C ARG A 201 -23.94 28.90 -20.94
N PHE A 202 -23.49 29.96 -21.61
CA PHE A 202 -23.78 31.36 -21.35
C PHE A 202 -25.28 31.61 -21.20
#